data_AF-A0A354CKF7-F1
#
_entry.id   AF-A0A354CKF7-F1
#
_cell.length_a   1.000
_cell.length_b   1.000
_cell.length_c   1.000
_cell.angle_alpha   90.00
_cell.angle_beta   90.00
_cell.angle_gamma   90.00
#
_symmetry.space_group_name_H-M   'P 1'
#
loop_
_entity.id
_entity.type
_entity.pdbx_description
1 polymer ?
#
loop_
_entity_poly.entity_id
_entity_poly.type
_entity_poly.pdbx_seq_one_letter_code
_entity_poly.pdbx_strand_id
1 'polypeptide(L)' 'LCSEIEHNHIDLVIFLRDPSPKSHEPDVNNIFTLCDMYNIPLATNLATAELLIKSLDRGDMEWREIYQ' A
#
# COMPACT_ATOMS: atom_id res chain seq x y z
N LEU A 1 -8.57 7.35 4.30
CA LEU A 1 -7.39 6.78 3.63
C LEU A 1 -6.51 7.86 3.03
N CYS A 2 -7.01 8.69 2.08
CA CYS A 2 -6.19 9.76 1.47
C CYS A 2 -5.55 10.69 2.51
N SER A 3 -6.31 11.13 3.51
CA SER A 3 -5.76 11.97 4.58
C SER A 3 -4.68 11.25 5.41
N GLU A 4 -4.83 9.97 5.74
CA GLU A 4 -3.81 9.23 6.50
C GLU A 4 -2.55 8.92 5.67
N ILE A 5 -2.72 8.71 4.36
CA ILE A 5 -1.64 8.59 3.37
C ILE A 5 -0.86 9.91 3.26
N GLU A 6 -1.57 11.03 3.19
CA GLU A 6 -0.98 12.38 3.09
C GLU A 6 -0.20 12.80 4.34
N HIS A 7 -0.57 12.30 5.53
CA HIS A 7 0.15 12.57 6.78
C HIS A 7 1.20 11.51 7.12
N ASN A 8 1.50 10.59 6.20
CA ASN A 8 2.46 9.50 6.38
C ASN A 8 2.17 8.60 7.61
N HIS A 9 0.91 8.46 8.01
CA HIS A 9 0.49 7.57 9.10
C HIS A 9 0.35 6.10 8.65
N ILE A 10 0.69 5.80 7.39
CA ILE A 10 0.56 4.48 6.80
C ILE A 10 1.91 4.04 6.22
N ASP A 11 2.48 2.99 6.82
CA ASP A 11 3.77 2.42 6.39
C ASP A 11 3.64 1.47 5.20
N LEU A 12 2.49 0.79 5.08
CA LEU A 12 2.16 -0.08 3.95
C LEU A 12 0.65 -0.28 3.84
N VAL A 13 0.19 -0.65 2.64
CA VAL A 13 -1.22 -1.00 2.36
C VAL A 13 -1.30 -2.45 1.89
N ILE A 14 -2.18 -3.24 2.51
CA ILE A 14 -2.57 -4.57 2.04
C ILE A 14 -4.00 -4.48 1.49
N PHE A 15 -4.13 -4.59 0.18
CA PHE A 15 -5.40 -4.48 -0.55
C PHE A 15 -5.70 -5.77 -1.32
N LEU A 16 -6.17 -6.79 -0.58
CA LEU A 16 -6.55 -8.08 -1.17
C LEU A 16 -7.92 -7.96 -1.83
N ARG A 17 -7.94 -7.88 -3.17
CA ARG A 17 -9.15 -7.82 -3.99
C ARG A 17 -9.35 -9.09 -4.79
N ASP A 18 -10.60 -9.33 -5.17
CA ASP A 18 -10.92 -10.29 -6.22
C ASP A 18 -10.33 -9.78 -7.56
N PRO A 19 -9.56 -10.59 -8.30
CA PRO A 19 -9.06 -10.20 -9.63
C PRO A 19 -10.18 -10.08 -10.66
N SER A 20 -11.37 -10.62 -10.37
CA SER A 20 -12.52 -10.58 -11.26
C SER A 20 -13.12 -9.16 -11.30
N PRO A 21 -13.25 -8.52 -12.47
CA PRO A 21 -13.85 -7.19 -12.57
C PRO A 21 -15.32 -7.24 -12.16
N LYS A 22 -15.71 -6.44 -11.16
CA LYS A 22 -17.11 -6.30 -10.72
C LYS A 22 -17.70 -4.99 -11.25
N SER A 23 -18.85 -5.08 -11.92
CA SER A 23 -19.51 -4.00 -12.68
C SER A 23 -19.92 -2.75 -11.87
N HIS A 24 -19.71 -2.74 -10.55
CA HIS A 24 -20.16 -1.70 -9.63
C HIS A 24 -19.10 -1.33 -8.59
N GLU A 25 -17.84 -1.74 -8.79
CA GLU A 25 -16.78 -1.33 -7.87
C GLU A 25 -16.52 0.18 -8.04
N PRO A 26 -16.62 0.97 -6.95
CA PRO A 26 -16.17 2.36 -6.97
C PRO A 26 -14.70 2.40 -7.35
N ASP A 27 -14.27 3.51 -7.97
CA ASP A 27 -12.99 3.65 -8.68
C ASP A 27 -11.76 3.33 -7.81
N VAL A 28 -11.41 2.04 -7.74
CA VAL A 28 -10.28 1.47 -6.99
C VAL A 28 -8.93 1.91 -7.57
N ASN A 29 -8.92 2.56 -8.73
CA ASN A 29 -7.72 3.16 -9.33
C ASN A 29 -7.10 4.24 -8.41
N ASN A 30 -7.88 4.82 -7.51
CA ASN A 30 -7.40 5.85 -6.60
C ASN A 30 -6.32 5.32 -5.63
N ILE A 31 -6.45 4.08 -5.11
CA ILE A 31 -5.48 3.54 -4.13
C ILE A 31 -4.11 3.31 -4.76
N PHE A 32 -4.06 2.76 -5.97
CA PHE A 32 -2.79 2.54 -6.69
C PHE A 32 -2.08 3.87 -6.95
N THR A 33 -2.82 4.84 -7.48
CA THR A 33 -2.29 6.17 -7.80
C THR A 33 -1.74 6.88 -6.56
N LEU A 34 -2.46 6.80 -5.44
CA LEU A 34 -2.01 7.37 -4.17
C LEU A 34 -0.77 6.64 -3.63
N CYS A 35 -0.76 5.31 -3.64
CA CYS A 35 0.41 4.56 -3.16
C CYS A 35 1.67 4.89 -3.97
N ASP A 36 1.55 5.01 -5.30
CA ASP A 36 2.66 5.39 -6.16
C ASP A 36 3.13 6.84 -5.88
N MET A 37 2.19 7.78 -5.72
CA MET A 37 2.49 9.20 -5.48
C MET A 37 3.23 9.43 -4.16
N TYR A 38 2.86 8.70 -3.11
CA TYR A 38 3.44 8.84 -1.77
C TYR A 38 4.48 7.76 -1.45
N ASN A 39 4.92 6.99 -2.46
CA ASN A 39 5.86 5.87 -2.31
C ASN A 39 5.46 4.89 -1.20
N ILE A 40 4.17 4.57 -1.05
CA ILE A 40 3.65 3.64 -0.04
C ILE A 40 3.68 2.22 -0.61
N PRO A 41 4.37 1.26 0.05
CA PRO A 41 4.34 -0.15 -0.31
C PRO A 41 2.91 -0.70 -0.36
N LEU A 42 2.54 -1.32 -1.48
CA LEU A 42 1.21 -1.86 -1.73
C LEU A 42 1.28 -3.35 -2.06
N ALA A 43 0.52 -4.17 -1.33
CA ALA A 43 0.30 -5.58 -1.64
C ALA A 43 -1.13 -5.82 -2.13
N THR A 44 -1.29 -6.42 -3.31
CA THR A 44 -2.60 -6.80 -3.86
C THR A 44 -2.91 -8.30 -3.81
N ASN A 45 -1.94 -9.08 -3.34
CA ASN A 45 -2.06 -10.52 -3.18
C ASN A 45 -1.32 -10.97 -1.90
N LEU A 46 -1.59 -12.21 -1.49
CA LEU A 46 -1.05 -12.76 -0.23
C LEU A 46 0.48 -12.91 -0.25
N ALA A 47 1.07 -13.30 -1.39
CA ALA A 47 2.51 -13.49 -1.50
C ALA A 47 3.27 -12.16 -1.32
N THR A 48 2.77 -11.08 -1.92
CA THR A 48 3.34 -9.73 -1.71
C THR A 48 3.11 -9.26 -0.28
N ALA A 49 1.94 -9.50 0.31
CA ALA A 49 1.65 -9.12 1.69
C ALA A 49 2.60 -9.79 2.69
N GLU A 50 2.86 -11.09 2.50
CA GLU A 50 3.81 -11.83 3.34
C GLU A 50 5.22 -11.24 3.25
N LEU A 51 5.67 -10.89 2.05
CA LEU A 51 6.98 -10.28 1.86
C LEU A 51 7.07 -8.91 2.54
N LEU A 52 6.06 -8.05 2.36
CA LEU A 52 6.05 -6.71 2.95
C LEU A 52 6.06 -6.76 4.48
N ILE A 53 5.29 -7.67 5.09
CA ILE A 53 5.27 -7.83 6.56
C ILE A 53 6.65 -8.27 7.07
N LYS A 54 7.29 -9.24 6.42
CA LYS A 54 8.64 -9.68 6.81
C LYS A 54 9.69 -8.59 6.61
N SER A 55 9.56 -7.79 5.56
CA SER A 55 10.44 -6.64 5.32
C SER A 55 10.24 -5.55 6.37
N LEU A 56 9.00 -5.32 6.83
CA LEU A 56 8.71 -4.39 7.93
C LEU A 56 9.41 -4.83 9.22
N ASP A 57 9.25 -6.11 9.58
CA ASP A 57 9.85 -6.71 10.77
C ASP A 57 11.40 -6.64 10.77
N ARG A 58 12.01 -6.71 9.58
CA ARG A 58 13.47 -6.58 9.39
C ARG A 58 13.99 -5.14 9.42
N GLY A 59 13.11 -4.13 9.35
CA GLY A 59 13.53 -2.73 9.21
C GLY A 59 13.92 -2.33 7.78
N ASP A 60 13.59 -3.13 6.76
CA ASP A 60 13.94 -2.83 5.36
C ASP A 60 13.25 -1.56 4.81
N MET A 61 12.30 -1.00 5.58
CA MET A 61 11.50 0.18 5.22
C MET A 61 11.88 1.46 5.99
N GLU A 62 12.93 1.44 6.81
CA GLU A 62 13.41 2.61 7.57
C GLU A 62 13.84 3.78 6.68
N TRP A 63 14.16 3.53 5.40
CA TRP A 63 14.43 4.57 4.42
C TRP A 63 13.30 5.61 4.32
N ARG A 64 12.06 5.23 4.65
CA ARG A 64 10.89 6.13 4.65
C ARG A 64 11.02 7.27 5.66
N GLU A 65 11.78 7.07 6.74
CA GLU A 65 12.05 8.11 7.75
C GLU A 65 13.11 9.12 7.28
N ILE A 66 14.00 8.69 6.38
CA ILE A 66 15.14 9.49 5.90
C ILE A 66 14.72 10.48 4.81
N TYR A 67 13.71 10.13 4.01
CA TYR A 67 13.25 10.91 2.85
C TYR A 67 11.98 11.74 3.13
N GLN A 68 11.70 12.06 4.40
CA GLN A 68 10.61 12.98 4.77
C GLN A 68 10.87 14.43 4.36
#